data_AF-A0A6L9YU92-F1
#
_entry.id   AF-A0A6L9YU92-F1
#
_cell.length_a   1.000
_cell.length_b   1.000
_cell.length_c   1.000
_cell.angle_alpha   90.00
_cell.angle_beta   90.00
_cell.angle_gamma   90.00
#
_symmetry.space_group_name_H-M   'P 1'
#
loop_
_entity.id
_entity.type
_entity.pdbx_description
1 polymer ?
#
loop_
_entity_poly.entity_id
_entity_poly.type
_entity_poly.pdbx_seq_one_letter_code
_entity_poly.pdbx_strand_id
1 'polypeptide(L)'
;MVRGHLLNEKVGGPGNDLRNLTPLGKTANHDHEKQIEKHLKSDVKANEYVEYQVNVSSKKAAKSDFPNMPANLHKHLPAFADHIEVTMANFHPTQNKHINKIGPIKIKNKE
;
A
#
# COMPACT_ATOMS: atom_id res chain seq x y z
N MET A 1 -14.42 -5.65 -3.16
CA MET A 1 -12.96 -5.85 -3.16
C MET A 1 -12.37 -5.35 -4.47
N VAL A 2 -11.10 -4.99 -4.48
CA VAL A 2 -10.29 -4.71 -5.68
C VAL A 2 -8.94 -5.43 -5.56
N ARG A 3 -8.25 -5.66 -6.68
CA ARG A 3 -6.85 -6.07 -6.65
C ARG A 3 -6.04 -4.80 -6.38
N GLY A 4 -5.62 -4.63 -5.13
CA GLY A 4 -4.85 -3.45 -4.75
C GLY A 4 -3.39 -3.62 -5.11
N HIS A 5 -2.82 -2.62 -5.77
CA HIS A 5 -1.40 -2.57 -6.07
C HIS A 5 -0.60 -2.28 -4.80
N LEU A 6 0.39 -3.12 -4.48
CA LEU A 6 1.28 -2.87 -3.34
C LEU A 6 2.22 -1.70 -3.65
N LEU A 7 2.84 -1.73 -4.82
CA LEU A 7 3.59 -0.64 -5.43
C LEU A 7 2.68 0.03 -6.46
N ASN A 8 2.36 1.30 -6.24
CA ASN A 8 1.55 2.09 -7.15
C ASN A 8 2.23 2.15 -8.54
N GLU A 9 1.47 1.92 -9.61
CA GLU A 9 1.99 1.98 -10.98
C GLU A 9 2.58 3.36 -11.34
N LYS A 10 2.01 4.44 -10.77
CA LYS A 10 2.47 5.82 -10.96
C LYS A 10 3.85 6.07 -10.33
N VAL A 11 4.35 5.13 -9.53
CA VAL A 11 5.65 5.19 -8.86
C VAL A 11 6.63 4.14 -9.38
N GLY A 12 6.30 3.47 -10.49
CA GLY A 12 7.13 2.45 -11.13
C GLY A 12 6.86 1.02 -10.63
N GLY A 13 5.78 0.80 -9.89
CA GLY A 13 5.35 -0.54 -9.51
C GLY A 13 4.84 -1.36 -10.70
N PRO A 14 5.17 -2.67 -10.82
CA PRO A 14 4.65 -3.50 -11.89
C PRO A 14 3.16 -3.76 -11.68
N GLY A 15 2.31 -3.09 -12.46
CA GLY A 15 0.84 -3.16 -12.33
C GLY A 15 0.22 -4.51 -12.70
N ASN A 16 0.98 -5.37 -13.38
CA ASN A 16 0.58 -6.68 -13.90
C ASN A 16 1.23 -7.87 -13.17
N ASP A 17 2.11 -7.61 -12.20
CA ASP A 17 2.76 -8.66 -11.42
C ASP A 17 1.85 -9.10 -10.28
N LEU A 18 1.49 -10.38 -10.24
CA LEU A 18 0.66 -10.95 -9.18
C LEU A 18 1.30 -10.79 -7.79
N ARG A 19 2.64 -10.71 -7.69
CA ARG A 19 3.36 -10.42 -6.44
C ARG A 19 3.12 -9.00 -5.94
N ASN A 20 2.70 -8.10 -6.83
CA ASN A 20 2.37 -6.71 -6.54
C ASN A 20 0.87 -6.50 -6.28
N LEU A 21 0.08 -7.58 -6.19
CA LEU A 21 -1.36 -7.49 -6.00
C LEU A 21 -1.76 -8.20 -4.72
N THR A 22 -2.53 -7.52 -3.88
CA THR A 22 -3.19 -8.14 -2.73
C THR A 22 -4.70 -7.87 -2.77
N PRO A 23 -5.54 -8.85 -2.40
CA PRO A 23 -6.95 -8.57 -2.16
C PRO A 23 -7.09 -7.58 -0.99
N LEU A 24 -7.52 -6.37 -1.30
CA LEU A 24 -7.65 -5.26 -0.34
C LEU A 24 -9.04 -4.63 -0.44
N GLY A 25 -9.52 -4.05 0.67
CA GLY A 25 -10.75 -3.28 0.70
C GLY A 25 -10.67 -2.09 -0.26
N LYS A 26 -11.81 -1.68 -0.85
CA LYS A 26 -11.85 -0.55 -1.79
C LYS A 26 -11.37 0.75 -1.14
N THR A 27 -11.85 1.03 0.07
CA THR A 27 -11.46 2.21 0.86
C THR A 27 -9.98 2.18 1.20
N ALA A 28 -9.48 1.05 1.71
CA ALA A 28 -8.06 0.89 2.04
C ALA A 28 -7.15 1.05 0.80
N ASN A 29 -7.57 0.53 -0.36
CA ASN A 29 -6.84 0.72 -1.61
C ASN A 29 -6.80 2.20 -2.03
N HIS A 30 -7.91 2.92 -1.88
CA HIS A 30 -7.97 4.34 -2.22
C HIS A 30 -7.12 5.19 -1.26
N ASP A 31 -7.19 4.92 0.04
CA ASP A 31 -6.39 5.62 1.06
C ASP A 31 -4.90 5.38 0.85
N HIS A 32 -4.53 4.16 0.46
CA HIS A 32 -3.15 3.79 0.10
C HIS A 32 -2.64 4.59 -1.08
N GLU A 33 -3.38 4.61 -2.19
CA GLU A 33 -3.03 5.39 -3.37
C GLU A 33 -2.86 6.88 -3.01
N LYS A 34 -3.82 7.46 -2.28
CA LYS A 34 -3.83 8.87 -1.91
C LYS A 34 -2.66 9.27 -1.02
N GLN A 35 -2.27 8.42 -0.07
CA GLN A 35 -1.13 8.70 0.81
C GLN A 35 0.20 8.70 0.06
N ILE A 36 0.38 7.75 -0.87
CA ILE A 36 1.56 7.68 -1.73
C ILE A 36 1.62 8.89 -2.65
N GLU A 37 0.53 9.20 -3.35
CA GLU A 37 0.50 10.33 -4.30
C GLU A 37 0.85 11.66 -3.63
N LYS A 38 0.37 11.86 -2.38
CA LYS A 38 0.68 13.06 -1.62
C LYS A 38 2.18 13.20 -1.34
N HIS A 39 2.84 12.11 -0.95
CA HIS A 39 4.27 12.11 -0.66
C HIS A 39 5.11 12.26 -1.92
N LEU A 40 4.80 11.49 -2.96
CA LEU A 40 5.55 11.59 -4.23
C LEU A 40 5.51 13.00 -4.83
N LYS A 41 4.37 13.68 -4.78
CA LYS A 41 4.24 15.07 -5.26
C LYS A 41 5.13 16.05 -4.49
N SER A 42 5.43 15.75 -3.22
CA SER A 42 6.37 16.53 -2.41
C SER A 42 7.81 16.21 -2.80
N ASP A 43 8.13 14.92 -2.94
CA ASP A 43 9.51 14.42 -3.08
C ASP A 43 10.08 14.62 -4.50
N VAL A 44 9.26 14.47 -5.54
CA VAL A 44 9.66 14.74 -6.95
C VAL A 44 10.08 16.20 -7.14
N LYS A 45 9.52 17.13 -6.36
CA LYS A 45 9.93 18.55 -6.41
C LYS A 45 11.32 18.78 -5.81
N ALA A 46 11.80 17.87 -4.96
CA ALA A 46 13.04 18.02 -4.21
C ALA A 46 14.27 17.37 -4.89
N ASN A 47 14.10 16.70 -6.04
CA ASN A 47 15.17 15.94 -6.72
C ASN A 47 15.82 14.86 -5.83
N GLU A 48 14.98 14.22 -5.00
CA GLU A 48 15.36 13.20 -4.03
C GLU A 48 14.97 11.79 -4.53
N TYR A 49 15.72 10.77 -4.10
CA TYR A 49 15.30 9.38 -4.28
C TYR A 49 14.36 8.98 -3.15
N VAL A 50 13.35 8.17 -3.44
CA VAL A 50 12.40 7.67 -2.43
C VAL A 50 12.48 6.15 -2.37
N GLU A 51 12.87 5.64 -1.21
CA GLU A 51 12.70 4.23 -0.86
C GLU A 51 11.26 4.02 -0.39
N TYR A 52 10.59 3.03 -0.97
CA TYR A 52 9.18 2.73 -0.72
C TYR A 52 9.00 1.26 -0.37
N GLN A 53 8.49 0.99 0.83
CA GLN A 53 8.25 -0.36 1.33
C GLN A 53 6.79 -0.53 1.77
N VAL A 54 6.14 -1.58 1.27
CA VAL A 54 4.80 -2.00 1.69
C VAL A 54 4.86 -3.38 2.30
N ASN A 55 4.38 -3.48 3.55
CA ASN A 55 4.25 -4.73 4.26
C ASN A 55 2.76 -5.08 4.38
N VAL A 56 2.40 -6.31 3.99
CA VAL A 56 1.02 -6.79 4.02
C VAL A 56 0.83 -7.70 5.23
N SER A 57 -0.21 -7.45 6.02
CA SER A 57 -0.66 -8.37 7.06
C SER A 57 -2.00 -8.97 6.66
N SER A 58 -2.17 -10.30 6.80
CA SER A 58 -3.40 -11.03 6.46
C SER A 58 -3.98 -11.84 7.62
N LYS A 59 -3.40 -11.73 8.83
CA LYS A 59 -3.67 -12.63 9.96
C LYS A 59 -5.07 -12.46 10.57
N LYS A 60 -5.74 -11.35 10.32
CA LYS A 60 -7.00 -10.97 10.99
C LYS A 60 -8.10 -10.47 10.04
N ALA A 61 -8.02 -10.78 8.75
CA ALA A 61 -9.03 -10.32 7.80
C ALA A 61 -10.41 -10.90 8.16
N ALA A 62 -11.41 -10.05 8.30
CA ALA A 62 -12.76 -10.41 8.69
C ALA A 62 -13.76 -10.20 7.54
N LYS A 63 -14.91 -10.88 7.58
CA LYS A 63 -15.97 -10.69 6.58
C LYS A 63 -16.52 -9.25 6.59
N SER A 64 -16.57 -8.62 7.77
CA SER A 64 -16.98 -7.22 7.95
C SER A 64 -16.11 -6.25 7.14
N ASP A 65 -14.84 -6.58 6.95
CA ASP A 65 -13.90 -5.78 6.15
C ASP A 65 -14.26 -5.78 4.65
N PHE A 66 -15.12 -6.72 4.23
CA PHE A 66 -15.55 -6.94 2.85
C PHE A 66 -17.07 -7.18 2.78
N PRO A 67 -17.91 -6.15 3.03
CA PRO A 67 -19.36 -6.33 3.20
C PRO A 67 -20.08 -6.89 1.96
N ASN A 68 -19.51 -6.71 0.77
CA ASN A 68 -20.03 -7.21 -0.50
C ASN A 68 -19.24 -8.41 -1.04
N MET A 69 -18.69 -9.25 -0.16
CA MET A 69 -17.89 -10.42 -0.55
C MET A 69 -18.79 -11.59 -0.97
N PRO A 70 -18.61 -12.15 -2.19
CA PRO A 70 -19.24 -13.38 -2.61
C PRO A 70 -18.92 -14.55 -1.67
N ALA A 71 -19.92 -15.38 -1.35
CA ALA A 71 -19.78 -16.46 -0.39
C ALA A 71 -18.67 -17.47 -0.75
N ASN A 72 -18.45 -17.72 -2.04
CA ASN A 72 -17.41 -18.62 -2.55
C ASN A 72 -15.99 -18.12 -2.27
N LEU A 73 -15.81 -16.83 -1.97
CA LEU A 73 -14.51 -16.25 -1.64
C LEU A 73 -14.20 -16.30 -0.14
N HIS A 74 -15.18 -16.57 0.73
CA HIS A 74 -14.97 -16.62 2.19
C HIS A 74 -13.87 -17.62 2.61
N LYS A 75 -13.73 -18.73 1.87
CA LYS A 75 -12.67 -19.73 2.09
C LYS A 75 -11.26 -19.20 1.85
N HIS A 76 -11.13 -18.08 1.13
CA HIS A 76 -9.85 -17.43 0.83
C HIS A 76 -9.58 -16.23 1.73
N LEU A 77 -10.48 -15.89 2.66
CA LEU A 77 -10.32 -14.74 3.56
C LEU A 77 -8.96 -14.68 4.29
N PRO A 78 -8.32 -15.80 4.71
CA PRO A 78 -6.99 -15.77 5.32
C PRO A 78 -5.86 -15.25 4.41
N ALA A 79 -6.08 -15.20 3.09
CA ALA A 79 -5.15 -14.65 2.11
C ALA A 79 -5.40 -13.17 1.82
N PHE A 80 -6.45 -12.57 2.38
CA PHE A 80 -6.80 -11.17 2.15
C PHE A 80 -6.04 -10.31 3.16
N ALA A 81 -5.61 -9.14 2.73
CA ALA A 81 -4.95 -8.20 3.64
C ALA A 81 -5.96 -7.72 4.69
N ASP A 82 -5.60 -7.73 5.96
CA ASP A 82 -6.32 -7.06 7.05
C ASP A 82 -5.93 -5.57 7.14
N HIS A 83 -4.65 -5.30 6.96
CA HIS A 83 -4.06 -3.98 6.82
C HIS A 83 -2.77 -4.07 6.02
N ILE A 84 -2.35 -2.92 5.51
CA ILE A 84 -1.03 -2.71 4.95
C ILE A 84 -0.29 -1.67 5.78
N GLU A 85 1.02 -1.83 5.88
CA GLU A 85 1.91 -0.88 6.51
C GLU A 85 2.84 -0.32 5.47
N VAL A 86 2.87 1.01 5.39
CA VAL A 86 3.65 1.72 4.38
C VAL A 86 4.77 2.48 5.07
N THR A 87 5.98 2.32 4.52
CA THR A 87 7.17 3.04 4.96
C THR A 87 7.82 3.71 3.75
N MET A 88 8.21 4.96 3.92
CA MET A 88 8.87 5.80 2.91
C MET A 88 10.12 6.41 3.51
N ALA A 89 11.21 6.47 2.76
CA ALA A 89 12.40 7.19 3.16
C ALA A 89 13.00 7.96 1.99
N ASN A 90 13.28 9.24 2.19
CA ASN A 90 13.90 10.09 1.18
C ASN A 90 15.42 10.02 1.34
N PHE A 91 16.11 9.95 0.22
CA PHE A 91 17.56 9.89 0.14
C PHE A 91 18.06 10.99 -0.79
N HIS A 92 18.92 11.86 -0.25
CA HIS A 92 19.59 12.87 -1.07
C HIS A 92 20.89 12.27 -1.65
N PRO A 93 21.02 12.15 -2.98
CA PRO A 93 22.16 11.47 -3.58
C PRO A 93 23.49 12.18 -3.33
N THR A 94 23.48 13.52 -3.35
CA THR A 94 24.70 14.32 -3.17
C THR A 94 25.10 14.52 -1.71
N GLN A 95 24.17 14.33 -0.76
CA GLN A 95 24.48 14.44 0.67
C GLN A 95 24.69 13.06 1.31
N ASN A 96 24.43 11.97 0.57
CA ASN A 96 24.52 10.58 1.00
C ASN A 96 23.81 10.33 2.35
N LYS A 97 22.62 10.92 2.52
CA LYS A 97 21.90 10.94 3.79
C LYS A 97 20.42 10.70 3.59
N HIS A 98 19.83 9.89 4.47
CA HIS A 98 18.38 9.83 4.61
C HIS A 98 17.89 11.12 5.27
N ILE A 99 16.97 11.79 4.59
CA ILE A 99 16.54 13.14 4.95
C ILE A 99 15.30 13.06 5.81
N ASN A 100 14.35 12.21 5.41
CA ASN A 100 13.08 12.01 6.10
C ASN A 100 12.70 10.53 6.02
N LYS A 101 12.18 9.98 7.12
CA LYS A 101 11.55 8.65 7.15
C LYS A 101 10.12 8.81 7.63
N ILE A 102 9.21 8.21 6.89
CA ILE A 102 7.77 8.31 7.09
C ILE A 102 7.23 6.90 7.24
N GLY A 103 6.62 6.61 8.39
CA GLY A 103 5.97 5.34 8.66
C GLY A 103 6.58 4.54 9.83
N PRO A 104 5.98 3.36 10.15
CA PRO A 104 4.95 2.70 9.37
C PRO A 104 3.57 3.38 9.51
N ILE A 105 2.95 3.75 8.38
CA ILE A 105 1.55 4.18 8.35
C ILE A 105 0.68 2.96 8.13
N LYS A 106 -0.22 2.69 9.07
CA LYS A 106 -1.11 1.53 9.04
C LYS A 106 -2.44 1.89 8.37
N ILE A 107 -2.73 1.27 7.23
CA ILE A 107 -3.99 1.44 6.49
C ILE A 107 -4.79 0.15 6.65
N LYS A 108 -5.92 0.25 7.35
CA LYS A 108 -6.81 -0.89 7.63
C LYS A 108 -7.96 -0.90 6.63
N ASN A 109 -8.51 -2.07 6.36
CA ASN A 109 -9.86 -2.13 5.83
C ASN A 109 -10.80 -1.57 6.91
N LYS A 110 -11.31 -0.36 6.73
CA LYS A 110 -12.45 0.17 7.49
C LYS A 110 -13.68 0.11 6.61
N GLU A 111 -14.82 -0.16 7.25
CA GLU A 111 -16.16 0.02 6.70
C GLU A 111 -16.36 1.45 6.19
#